data_AF-A0A8J6QHY7-F1
#
_entry.id   AF-A0A8J6QHY7-F1
#
_cell.length_a   1.000
_cell.length_b   1.000
_cell.length_c   1.000
_cell.angle_alpha   90.00
_cell.angle_beta   90.00
_cell.angle_gamma   90.00
#
_symmetry.space_group_name_H-M   'P 1'
#
loop_
_entity.id
_entity.type
_entity.pdbx_description
1 polymer ?
#
loop_
_entity_poly.entity_id
_entity_poly.type
_entity_poly.pdbx_seq_one_letter_code
_entity_poly.pdbx_strand_id
1 'polypeptide(L)' 'MLFRMDEKFKQELLSRWMKDWQLRSKDAALVLAVSQSKLSEYLSGKRKVPRYIISHIDTFSVLSKKQGQALIRRRTG' A
#
# COMPACT_ATOMS: atom_id res chain seq x y z
N MET A 1 18.70 1.29 -15.13
CA MET A 1 18.69 -0.04 -14.47
C MET A 1 17.34 -0.22 -13.79
N LEU A 2 16.41 -0.94 -14.42
CA LEU A 2 15.11 -1.26 -13.80
C LEU A 2 15.38 -2.27 -12.68
N PHE A 3 15.58 -1.78 -11.45
CA PHE A 3 15.74 -2.63 -10.27
C PHE A 3 14.56 -3.61 -10.23
N ARG A 4 14.83 -4.89 -10.48
CA ARG A 4 13.89 -5.96 -10.17
C ARG A 4 13.80 -6.02 -8.65
N MET A 5 12.91 -5.23 -8.04
CA MET A 5 12.55 -5.43 -6.64
C MET A 5 12.02 -6.85 -6.51
N ASP A 6 12.62 -7.59 -5.57
CA ASP A 6 12.16 -8.91 -5.19
C ASP A 6 10.70 -8.85 -4.74
N GLU A 7 9.94 -9.90 -5.04
CA GLU A 7 8.51 -9.92 -4.78
C GLU A 7 8.20 -9.95 -3.28
N LYS A 8 9.04 -10.63 -2.48
CA LYS A 8 8.92 -10.64 -1.02
C LYS A 8 9.15 -9.24 -0.46
N PHE A 9 10.13 -8.51 -1.00
CA PHE A 9 10.39 -7.13 -0.59
C PHE A 9 9.20 -6.21 -0.85
N LYS A 10 8.49 -6.35 -1.98
CA LYS A 10 7.26 -5.58 -2.25
C LYS A 10 6.14 -5.89 -1.26
N GLN A 11 6.00 -7.14 -0.86
CA GLN A 11 4.99 -7.56 0.13
C GLN A 11 5.31 -6.99 1.51
N GLU A 12 6.57 -7.03 1.92
CA GLU A 12 7.07 -6.43 3.15
C GLU A 12 6.85 -4.91 3.13
N LEU A 13 7.13 -4.24 2.01
CA LEU A 13 6.90 -2.81 1.84
C LEU A 13 5.41 -2.46 2.00
N LEU A 14 4.52 -3.22 1.36
CA LEU A 14 3.07 -3.05 1.50
C LEU A 14 2.62 -3.24 2.96
N SER A 15 3.09 -4.30 3.61
CA SER A 15 2.75 -4.63 5.00
C SER A 15 3.23 -3.54 5.97
N ARG A 16 4.46 -3.04 5.76
CA ARG A 16 5.04 -1.96 6.54
C ARG A 16 4.31 -0.65 6.32
N TRP A 17 3.98 -0.30 5.08
CA TRP A 17 3.18 0.89 4.78
C TRP A 17 1.84 0.86 5.50
N MET A 18 1.13 -0.28 5.49
CA MET A 18 -0.12 -0.41 6.25
C MET A 18 0.08 -0.16 7.74
N LYS A 19 1.17 -0.69 8.33
CA LYS A 19 1.51 -0.49 9.74
C LYS A 19 1.86 0.97 10.06
N ASP A 20 2.70 1.61 9.24
CA ASP A 20 3.18 2.98 9.45
C ASP A 20 2.05 4.02 9.37
N TRP A 21 1.01 3.72 8.60
CA TRP A 21 -0.20 4.54 8.45
C TRP A 21 -1.40 4.02 9.26
N GLN A 22 -1.21 2.98 10.07
CA GLN A 22 -2.24 2.36 10.92
C GLN A 22 -3.51 1.98 10.15
N LEU A 23 -3.34 1.48 8.92
CA LEU A 23 -4.44 1.12 8.03
C LEU A 23 -4.88 -0.32 8.27
N ARG A 24 -6.18 -0.51 8.52
CA ARG A 24 -6.81 -1.83 8.45
C ARG A 24 -6.95 -2.25 7.00
N SER A 25 -7.12 -3.55 6.74
CA SER A 25 -7.24 -4.09 5.38
C SER A 25 -8.32 -3.40 4.53
N LYS A 26 -9.44 -3.02 5.16
CA LYS A 26 -10.50 -2.24 4.50
C LYS A 26 -10.02 -0.87 4.03
N ASP A 27 -9.39 -0.13 4.93
CA ASP A 27 -8.93 1.24 4.69
C ASP A 27 -7.79 1.26 3.68
N ALA A 28 -6.84 0.33 3.80
CA ALA A 28 -5.75 0.15 2.85
C ALA A 28 -6.25 -0.19 1.43
N ALA A 29 -7.27 -1.04 1.31
CA ALA A 29 -7.84 -1.40 0.02
C ALA A 29 -8.50 -0.19 -0.67
N LEU A 30 -9.24 0.63 0.10
CA LEU A 30 -9.83 1.88 -0.40
C LEU A 30 -8.75 2.87 -0.83
N VAL A 31 -7.73 3.08 0.02
CA VAL A 31 -6.63 3.99 -0.30
C VAL A 31 -5.88 3.53 -1.55
N LEU A 32 -5.68 2.24 -1.76
CA LEU A 32 -5.00 1.70 -2.94
C LEU A 32 -5.93 1.50 -4.15
N ALA A 33 -7.22 1.81 -4.03
CA ALA A 33 -8.25 1.58 -5.04
C ALA A 33 -8.28 0.12 -5.55
N VAL A 34 -8.17 -0.84 -4.64
CA VAL A 34 -8.26 -2.28 -4.91
C VAL A 34 -9.33 -2.93 -4.03
N SER A 35 -9.74 -4.17 -4.35
CA SER A 35 -10.60 -4.93 -3.45
C SER A 35 -9.80 -5.48 -2.26
N GLN A 36 -10.46 -5.66 -1.11
CA GLN A 36 -9.83 -6.28 0.07
C GLN A 36 -9.32 -7.70 -0.21
N SER A 37 -10.03 -8.46 -1.04
CA SER A 37 -9.61 -9.80 -1.47
C SER A 37 -8.28 -9.74 -2.23
N LYS A 38 -8.13 -8.83 -3.22
CA LYS A 38 -6.86 -8.65 -3.94
C LYS A 38 -5.74 -8.20 -2.99
N LEU A 39 -6.04 -7.30 -2.06
CA LEU A 39 -5.06 -6.87 -1.05
C LEU A 39 -4.56 -8.06 -0.21
N SER A 40 -5.47 -8.95 0.21
CA SER A 40 -5.11 -10.18 0.94
C SER A 40 -4.24 -11.13 0.11
N GLU A 41 -4.53 -11.30 -1.18
CA GLU A 41 -3.69 -12.09 -2.10
C GLU A 41 -2.28 -11.50 -2.25
N TYR A 42 -2.16 -10.18 -2.28
CA TYR A 42 -0.87 -9.50 -2.32
C TYR A 42 -0.08 -9.74 -1.03
N LEU A 43 -0.71 -9.54 0.14
CA LEU A 43 -0.08 -9.71 1.45
C LEU A 43 0.33 -11.16 1.74
N SER A 44 -0.45 -12.13 1.25
CA SER A 44 -0.16 -13.57 1.40
C SER A 44 0.80 -14.13 0.34
N GLY A 45 1.23 -13.31 -0.62
CA GLY A 45 2.10 -13.72 -1.72
C GLY A 45 1.46 -14.65 -2.76
N LYS A 46 0.14 -14.91 -2.66
CA LYS A 46 -0.62 -15.63 -3.70
C LYS A 46 -0.66 -14.86 -5.02
N ARG A 47 -0.48 -13.54 -4.96
CA ARG A 47 -0.44 -12.67 -6.13
C ARG A 47 0.69 -11.65 -6.02
N LYS A 48 1.34 -11.38 -7.16
CA LYS A 48 2.37 -10.35 -7.24
C LYS A 48 1.78 -8.95 -6.99
N VAL A 49 2.48 -8.15 -6.20
CA VAL A 49 2.22 -6.75 -5.93
C VAL A 49 2.48 -5.94 -7.21
N PRO A 50 1.43 -5.32 -7.78
CA PRO A 50 1.57 -4.52 -8.98
C PRO A 50 2.42 -3.26 -8.75
N ARG A 51 3.10 -2.78 -9.79
CA ARG A 51 3.94 -1.58 -9.71
C ARG A 51 3.19 -0.32 -9.25
N TYR A 52 1.92 -0.17 -9.61
CA TYR A 52 1.13 1.00 -9.20
C TYR A 52 0.91 1.08 -7.68
N ILE A 53 0.87 -0.08 -6.98
CA ILE A 53 0.79 -0.11 -5.51
C ILE A 53 2.09 0.43 -4.92
N ILE A 54 3.24 0.04 -5.48
CA ILE A 54 4.55 0.56 -5.05
C ILE A 54 4.60 2.08 -5.26
N SER A 55 4.17 2.57 -6.42
CA SER A 55 4.09 4.01 -6.68
C SER A 55 3.17 4.77 -5.71
N HIS A 56 2.06 4.15 -5.27
CA HIS A 56 1.23 4.72 -4.21
C HIS A 56 1.99 4.78 -2.88
N ILE A 57 2.66 3.72 -2.47
CA ILE A 57 3.46 3.69 -1.24
C ILE A 57 4.56 4.75 -1.28
N ASP A 58 5.27 4.88 -2.40
CA ASP A 58 6.32 5.90 -2.59
C ASP A 58 5.76 7.32 -2.45
N THR A 59 4.55 7.57 -2.96
CA THR A 59 3.87 8.86 -2.78
C THR A 59 3.65 9.15 -1.30
N PHE A 60 3.24 8.15 -0.50
CA PHE A 60 3.08 8.33 0.94
C PHE A 60 4.41 8.54 1.67
N SER A 61 5.54 8.03 1.15
CA SER A 61 6.85 8.20 1.79
C SER A 61 7.34 9.65 1.80
N VAL A 62 6.87 10.48 0.85
CA VAL A 62 7.23 11.91 0.74
C VAL A 62 6.22 12.83 1.42
N LEU A 63 5.08 12.31 1.89
CA LEU A 63 4.06 13.11 2.58
C LEU A 63 4.42 13.29 4.05
N SER A 64 4.18 14.50 4.57
CA SER A 64 4.10 14.69 6.02
C SER A 64 2.95 13.85 6.60
N LYS A 65 3.05 13.47 7.88
CA LYS A 65 1.99 12.70 8.56
C LYS A 65 0.62 13.38 8.45
N LYS A 66 0.56 14.72 8.54
CA LYS A 66 -0.67 15.51 8.40
C LYS A 66 -1.29 15.37 7.00
N GLN A 67 -0.47 15.52 5.95
CA GLN A 67 -0.95 15.41 4.57
C GLN A 67 -1.40 13.97 4.24
N GLY A 68 -0.63 12.96 4.66
CA GLY A 68 -0.99 11.56 4.43
C GLY A 68 -2.28 11.16 5.16
N GLN A 69 -2.47 11.61 6.42
CA GLN A 69 -3.72 11.38 7.15
C GLN A 69 -4.92 12.07 6.48
N ALA A 70 -4.74 13.30 5.98
CA ALA A 70 -5.81 14.00 5.25
C ALA A 70 -6.20 13.24 3.96
N LEU A 71 -5.21 12.72 3.23
CA LEU A 71 -5.45 11.92 2.03
C LEU A 71 -6.16 10.60 2.35
N ILE A 72 -5.75 9.91 3.41
CA ILE A 72 -6.40 8.67 3.88
C ILE A 72 -7.87 8.96 4.20
N ARG A 73 -8.14 9.97 5.05
CA ARG A 73 -9.51 10.35 5.43
C ARG A 73 -10.38 10.66 4.21
N ARG A 74 -9.83 11.34 3.20
CA ARG A 74 -10.55 11.64 1.95
C ARG A 74 -10.91 10.38 1.14
N ARG A 75 -10.11 9.32 1.23
CA ARG A 75 -10.33 8.06 0.47
C ARG A 75 -11.18 7.04 1.24
N THR A 76 -11.24 7.14 2.57
CA THR A 76 -11.94 6.18 3.44
C THR A 76 -13.22 6.72 4.08
N GLY A 77 -13.39 8.05 4.09
CA GLY A 77 -14.55 8.76 4.62
C GLY A 77 -15.60 9.06 3.57
#